data_AF-A0A833HAF2-F1
#
_entry.id   AF-A0A833HAF2-F1
#
_cell.length_a   1.000
_cell.length_b   1.000
_cell.length_c   1.000
_cell.angle_alpha   90.00
_cell.angle_beta   90.00
_cell.angle_gamma   90.00
#
_symmetry.space_group_name_H-M   'P 1'
#
loop_
_entity.id
_entity.type
_entity.pdbx_description
1 polymer ?
#
loop_
_entity_poly.entity_id
_entity_poly.type
_entity_poly.pdbx_seq_one_letter_code
_entity_poly.pdbx_strand_id
1 'polypeptide(L)'
;MLFGSWGVMEVSRRFVTLVLLCAGVIAAFGYGRLDAAAACGGAAIAAYLLPPRPKPPEGAFHHDRLPSVWMPDLLGFLLATTFLAMPFIVSALEEWPGVPWGLMLFMWPPGLVALAIFWFSARYQCFWVLPERSSITIGTLRGKTVLTYSEIVRVTTETRRPPGWLSPLLILFGGWRGLGIALLHGTRPNHSLVLERKDGEPVRLPLDAFPDAAKVVKALERAGVPTIREPANSGRRNEQRKPERSGDDAELA
;
A
#
# COMPACT_ATOMS: atom_id res chain seq x y z
N MET A 1 -4.47 -12.67 -15.77
CA MET A 1 -3.95 -13.31 -14.55
C MET A 1 -3.50 -12.21 -13.59
N LEU A 2 -4.13 -12.04 -12.43
CA LEU A 2 -3.95 -10.85 -11.57
C LEU A 2 -2.70 -10.92 -10.65
N PHE A 3 -2.09 -12.09 -10.47
CA PHE A 3 -0.98 -12.33 -9.54
C PHE A 3 0.05 -13.31 -10.11
N GLY A 4 1.33 -13.09 -9.79
CA GLY A 4 2.36 -14.12 -9.97
C GLY A 4 2.29 -15.16 -8.85
N SER A 5 2.91 -16.33 -9.02
CA SER A 5 2.91 -17.41 -8.02
C SER A 5 3.32 -16.94 -6.61
N TRP A 6 4.33 -16.07 -6.53
CA TRP A 6 4.77 -15.44 -5.29
C TRP A 6 3.74 -14.51 -4.67
N GLY A 7 3.01 -13.75 -5.50
CA GLY A 7 1.98 -12.82 -5.03
C GLY A 7 0.78 -13.55 -4.45
N VAL A 8 0.33 -14.63 -5.10
CA VAL A 8 -0.73 -15.51 -4.57
C VAL A 8 -0.32 -16.05 -3.21
N MET A 9 0.89 -16.60 -3.09
CA MET A 9 1.36 -17.17 -1.83
C MET A 9 1.41 -16.14 -0.69
N GLU A 10 1.88 -14.92 -0.95
CA GLU A 10 1.95 -13.85 0.06
C GLU A 10 0.57 -13.39 0.54
N VAL A 11 -0.41 -13.33 -0.36
CA VAL A 11 -1.81 -13.00 -0.03
C VAL A 11 -2.45 -14.15 0.73
N SER A 12 -2.33 -15.38 0.23
CA SER A 12 -2.86 -16.59 0.86
C SER A 12 -2.30 -16.78 2.26
N ARG A 13 -1.01 -16.54 2.48
CA ARG A 13 -0.38 -16.63 3.80
C ARG A 13 -1.08 -15.76 4.83
N ARG A 14 -1.29 -14.47 4.51
CA ARG A 14 -1.95 -13.52 5.40
C ARG A 14 -3.42 -13.86 5.59
N PHE A 15 -4.10 -14.24 4.51
CA PHE A 15 -5.50 -14.62 4.56
C PHE A 15 -5.73 -15.84 5.47
N VAL A 16 -4.97 -16.92 5.28
CA VAL A 16 -5.06 -18.14 6.10
C VAL A 16 -4.72 -17.83 7.56
N THR A 17 -3.66 -17.05 7.81
CA THR A 17 -3.28 -16.62 9.16
C THR A 17 -4.41 -15.85 9.83
N LEU A 18 -5.02 -14.89 9.12
CA LEU A 18 -6.13 -14.09 9.64
C LEU A 18 -7.35 -14.95 9.96
N VAL A 19 -7.74 -15.85 9.07
CA VAL A 19 -8.88 -16.76 9.29
C VAL A 19 -8.66 -17.60 10.54
N LEU A 20 -7.45 -18.14 10.72
CA LEU A 20 -7.08 -18.92 11.90
C LEU A 20 -7.09 -18.07 13.18
N LEU A 21 -6.58 -16.83 13.14
CA LEU A 21 -6.64 -15.91 14.27
C LEU A 21 -8.09 -15.58 14.65
N CYS A 22 -8.94 -15.24 13.67
CA CYS A 22 -10.35 -14.98 13.90
C CYS A 22 -11.04 -16.20 14.52
N ALA A 23 -10.83 -17.39 13.95
CA ALA A 23 -11.39 -18.64 14.46
C ALA A 23 -10.95 -18.91 15.91
N GLY A 24 -9.67 -18.68 16.23
CA GLY A 24 -9.14 -18.86 17.58
C GLY A 24 -9.74 -17.88 18.59
N VAL A 25 -9.87 -16.61 18.23
CA VAL A 25 -10.49 -15.58 19.08
C VAL A 25 -11.99 -15.87 19.27
N ILE A 26 -12.70 -16.25 18.22
CA ILE A 26 -14.12 -16.65 18.31
C ILE A 26 -14.27 -17.89 19.20
N ALA A 27 -13.40 -18.90 19.07
CA ALA A 27 -13.42 -20.08 19.93
C ALA A 27 -13.19 -19.75 21.40
N ALA A 28 -12.20 -18.90 21.71
CA ALA A 28 -11.88 -18.49 23.07
C ALA A 28 -13.02 -17.68 23.71
N PHE A 29 -13.46 -16.61 23.06
CA PHE A 29 -14.36 -15.63 23.65
C PHE A 29 -15.85 -15.90 23.38
N GLY A 30 -16.19 -16.50 22.24
CA GLY A 30 -17.56 -16.84 21.89
C GLY A 30 -18.03 -18.17 22.49
N TYR A 31 -17.13 -19.15 22.64
CA TYR A 31 -17.49 -20.50 23.07
C TYR A 31 -16.72 -21.02 24.29
N GLY A 32 -15.81 -20.22 24.88
CA GLY A 32 -15.01 -20.64 26.04
C GLY A 32 -14.00 -21.76 25.76
N ARG A 33 -13.70 -22.05 24.49
CA ARG A 33 -12.86 -23.18 24.05
C ARG A 33 -11.39 -22.79 23.89
N LEU A 34 -10.66 -22.78 25.02
CA LEU A 34 -9.24 -22.42 25.04
C LEU A 34 -8.34 -23.43 24.30
N ASP A 35 -8.74 -24.70 24.26
CA ASP A 35 -8.10 -25.77 23.50
C ASP A 35 -8.08 -25.47 22.00
N ALA A 36 -9.26 -25.16 21.44
CA ALA A 36 -9.42 -24.81 20.04
C ALA A 36 -8.71 -23.49 19.72
N ALA A 37 -8.79 -22.51 20.63
CA ALA A 37 -8.10 -21.25 20.49
C ALA A 37 -6.58 -21.41 20.40
N ALA A 38 -5.99 -22.24 21.28
CA ALA A 38 -4.56 -22.55 21.25
C ALA A 38 -4.15 -23.27 19.96
N ALA A 39 -4.95 -24.26 19.52
CA ALA A 39 -4.70 -24.96 18.26
C ALA A 39 -4.74 -24.01 17.05
N CYS A 40 -5.76 -23.14 16.97
CA CYS A 40 -5.87 -22.12 15.92
C CYS A 40 -4.72 -21.10 15.97
N GLY A 41 -4.34 -20.64 17.16
CA GLY A 41 -3.21 -19.72 17.34
C GLY A 41 -1.87 -20.33 16.90
N GLY A 42 -1.59 -21.58 17.29
CA GLY A 42 -0.42 -22.31 16.84
C GLY A 42 -0.41 -22.52 15.33
N ALA A 43 -1.56 -22.91 14.75
CA ALA A 43 -1.72 -23.03 13.31
C ALA A 43 -1.54 -21.70 12.57
N ALA A 44 -2.00 -20.58 13.14
CA ALA A 44 -1.82 -19.25 12.56
C ALA A 44 -0.34 -18.85 12.52
N ILE A 45 0.40 -19.07 13.61
CA ILE A 45 1.84 -18.82 13.68
C ILE A 45 2.57 -19.66 12.64
N ALA A 46 2.25 -20.97 12.57
CA ALA A 46 2.84 -21.87 11.59
C ALA A 46 2.52 -21.44 10.15
N ALA A 47 1.26 -21.10 9.85
CA ALA A 47 0.82 -20.61 8.56
C ALA A 47 1.54 -19.32 8.15
N TYR A 48 1.90 -18.44 9.10
CA TYR A 48 2.60 -17.20 8.80
C TYR A 48 4.13 -17.35 8.68
N LEU A 49 4.74 -18.26 9.44
CA LEU A 49 6.19 -18.40 9.51
C LEU A 49 6.77 -19.47 8.56
N LEU A 50 6.06 -20.57 8.33
CA LEU A 50 6.59 -21.71 7.57
C LEU A 50 6.62 -21.51 6.05
N PRO A 51 5.61 -20.89 5.40
CA PRO A 51 5.65 -20.74 3.95
C PRO A 51 6.86 -19.93 3.49
N PRO A 52 7.54 -20.37 2.41
CA PRO A 52 8.73 -19.69 1.92
C PRO A 52 8.39 -18.26 1.53
N ARG A 53 9.27 -17.32 1.84
CA ARG A 53 9.10 -15.92 1.44
C ARG A 53 9.81 -15.66 0.13
N PRO A 54 9.26 -14.81 -0.76
CA PRO A 54 9.96 -14.38 -1.95
C PRO A 54 11.26 -13.69 -1.53
N LYS A 55 12.38 -14.25 -1.98
CA LYS A 55 13.70 -13.65 -1.78
C LYS A 55 14.00 -12.79 -3.01
N PRO A 56 14.30 -11.49 -2.83
CA PRO A 56 14.76 -10.68 -3.94
C PRO A 56 16.10 -11.26 -4.47
N PRO A 57 16.39 -11.14 -5.77
CA PRO A 57 17.68 -11.52 -6.33
C PRO A 57 18.85 -10.78 -5.66
N GLU A 58 20.05 -11.34 -5.71
CA GLU A 58 21.25 -10.66 -5.21
C GLU A 58 21.48 -9.35 -5.97
N GLY A 59 21.82 -8.29 -5.24
CA GLY A 59 21.98 -6.94 -5.81
C GLY A 59 20.68 -6.20 -6.11
N ALA A 60 19.50 -6.80 -5.89
CA ALA A 60 18.23 -6.13 -6.07
C ALA A 60 17.91 -5.19 -4.90
N PHE A 61 17.47 -3.98 -5.25
CA PHE A 61 16.92 -3.02 -4.30
C PHE A 61 15.52 -3.47 -3.87
N HIS A 62 15.28 -3.46 -2.57
CA HIS A 62 14.02 -3.86 -1.97
C HIS A 62 13.76 -3.06 -0.70
N HIS A 63 12.53 -3.13 -0.20
CA HIS A 63 12.14 -2.46 1.03
C HIS A 63 12.69 -3.16 2.27
N ASP A 64 13.01 -2.37 3.29
CA ASP A 64 13.30 -2.90 4.62
C ASP A 64 12.08 -3.63 5.16
N ARG A 65 12.25 -4.94 5.39
CA ARG A 65 11.14 -5.82 5.72
C ARG A 65 10.44 -5.43 7.02
N LEU A 66 11.20 -4.99 8.01
CA LEU A 66 10.67 -4.72 9.35
C LEU A 66 9.63 -3.59 9.34
N PRO A 67 9.94 -2.36 8.89
CA PRO A 67 8.96 -1.27 8.85
C PRO A 67 7.93 -1.44 7.73
N SER A 68 8.26 -2.08 6.60
CA SER A 68 7.35 -2.13 5.44
C SER A 68 6.45 -3.36 5.38
N VAL A 69 6.76 -4.42 6.14
CA VAL A 69 6.04 -5.69 6.06
C VAL A 69 5.62 -6.20 7.43
N TRP A 70 6.56 -6.38 8.36
CA TRP A 70 6.25 -6.96 9.67
C TRP A 70 5.40 -6.03 10.54
N MET A 71 5.74 -4.74 10.62
CA MET A 71 4.97 -3.77 11.41
C MET A 71 3.53 -3.59 10.86
N PRO A 72 3.33 -3.38 9.54
CA PRO A 72 1.98 -3.35 8.97
C PRO A 72 1.23 -4.67 9.13
N ASP A 73 1.88 -5.82 8.99
CA ASP A 73 1.23 -7.12 9.19
C ASP A 73 0.76 -7.30 10.63
N LEU A 74 1.60 -6.99 11.62
CA LEU A 74 1.22 -7.08 13.03
C LEU A 74 0.01 -6.18 13.34
N LEU A 75 0.05 -4.93 12.89
CA LEU A 75 -1.05 -3.98 13.06
C LEU A 75 -2.30 -4.46 12.32
N GLY A 76 -2.14 -4.95 11.09
CA GLY A 76 -3.21 -5.51 10.27
C GLY A 76 -3.89 -6.70 10.95
N PHE A 77 -3.12 -7.65 11.49
CA PHE A 77 -3.67 -8.81 12.21
C PHE A 77 -4.40 -8.39 13.47
N LEU A 78 -3.83 -7.47 14.25
CA LEU A 78 -4.48 -6.97 15.46
C LEU A 78 -5.83 -6.32 15.15
N LEU A 79 -5.85 -5.37 14.21
CA LEU A 79 -7.07 -4.66 13.82
C LEU A 79 -8.07 -5.59 13.14
N ALA A 80 -7.65 -6.36 12.13
CA ALA A 80 -8.54 -7.23 11.39
C ALA A 80 -9.14 -8.32 12.28
N THR A 81 -8.34 -8.96 13.15
CA THR A 81 -8.87 -9.98 14.06
C THR A 81 -9.88 -9.37 15.03
N THR A 82 -9.56 -8.21 15.62
CA THR A 82 -10.47 -7.51 16.54
C THR A 82 -11.80 -7.19 15.86
N PHE A 83 -11.78 -6.52 14.71
CA PHE A 83 -13.00 -6.02 14.09
C PHE A 83 -13.78 -7.10 13.31
N LEU A 84 -13.11 -8.08 12.71
CA LEU A 84 -13.78 -9.15 11.96
C LEU A 84 -14.28 -10.28 12.85
N ALA A 85 -13.64 -10.56 13.99
CA ALA A 85 -14.11 -11.60 14.91
C ALA A 85 -15.28 -11.13 15.79
N MET A 86 -15.31 -9.85 16.17
CA MET A 86 -16.29 -9.32 17.13
C MET A 86 -17.76 -9.57 16.78
N PRO A 87 -18.24 -9.40 15.53
CA PRO A 87 -19.63 -9.72 15.18
C PRO A 87 -20.02 -11.17 15.52
N PHE A 88 -19.10 -12.11 15.31
CA PHE A 88 -19.32 -13.53 15.60
C PHE A 88 -19.26 -13.83 17.09
N ILE A 89 -18.35 -13.18 17.82
CA ILE A 89 -18.27 -13.32 19.28
C ILE A 89 -19.56 -12.82 19.93
N VAL A 90 -20.03 -11.63 19.55
CA VAL A 90 -21.28 -11.06 20.06
C VAL A 90 -22.45 -11.99 19.74
N SER A 91 -22.54 -12.48 18.51
CA SER A 91 -23.60 -13.42 18.11
C SER A 91 -23.54 -14.76 18.88
N ALA A 92 -22.36 -15.24 19.26
CA ALA A 92 -22.21 -16.47 20.03
C ALA A 92 -22.56 -16.30 21.52
N LEU A 93 -22.42 -15.08 22.05
CA LEU A 93 -22.73 -14.73 23.44
C LEU A 93 -24.19 -14.30 23.65
N GLU A 94 -24.96 -14.11 22.58
CA GLU A 94 -26.33 -13.60 22.68
C GLU A 94 -27.31 -14.65 23.21
N GLU A 95 -27.53 -14.58 24.53
CA GLU A 95 -28.84 -14.76 25.19
C GLU A 95 -29.57 -13.41 25.38
N TRP A 96 -28.96 -12.29 24.98
CA TRP A 96 -29.42 -10.94 25.30
C TRP A 96 -30.26 -10.31 24.18
N PRO A 97 -31.58 -10.12 24.36
CA PRO A 97 -32.40 -9.41 23.40
C PRO A 97 -32.04 -7.92 23.45
N GLY A 98 -31.23 -7.43 22.50
CA GLY A 98 -31.07 -5.99 22.35
C GLY A 98 -29.74 -5.47 21.81
N VAL A 99 -28.74 -6.30 21.45
CA VAL A 99 -27.61 -5.72 20.70
C VAL A 99 -28.12 -5.36 19.31
N PRO A 100 -28.13 -4.07 18.93
CA PRO A 100 -28.62 -3.70 17.62
C PRO A 100 -27.65 -4.29 16.60
N TRP A 101 -28.13 -5.08 15.65
CA TRP A 101 -27.39 -5.52 14.46
C TRP A 101 -26.64 -4.35 13.78
N GLY A 102 -27.13 -3.11 13.93
CA GLY A 102 -26.48 -1.90 13.50
C GLY A 102 -25.07 -1.69 14.10
N LEU A 103 -24.84 -2.07 15.36
CA LEU A 103 -23.50 -1.97 15.99
C LEU A 103 -22.50 -2.92 15.33
N MET A 104 -22.93 -4.11 14.92
CA MET A 104 -22.10 -5.05 14.16
C MET A 104 -21.73 -4.49 12.78
N LEU A 105 -22.64 -3.74 12.14
CA LEU A 105 -22.37 -3.10 10.85
C LEU A 105 -21.21 -2.10 10.94
N PHE A 106 -21.09 -1.37 12.06
CA PHE A 106 -19.99 -0.42 12.30
C PHE A 106 -18.62 -1.08 12.46
N MET A 107 -18.54 -2.39 12.72
CA MET A 107 -17.26 -3.10 12.83
C MET A 107 -16.63 -3.44 11.48
N TRP A 108 -17.43 -3.51 10.40
CA TRP A 108 -16.93 -3.90 9.09
C TRP A 108 -15.98 -2.88 8.44
N PRO A 109 -16.28 -1.56 8.42
CA PRO A 109 -15.37 -0.58 7.81
C PRO A 109 -13.94 -0.61 8.37
N PRO A 110 -13.68 -0.58 9.69
CA PRO A 110 -12.32 -0.69 10.20
C PRO A 110 -11.67 -2.05 9.91
N GLY A 111 -12.46 -3.13 9.87
CA GLY A 111 -12.00 -4.45 9.40
C GLY A 111 -11.51 -4.41 7.94
N LEU A 112 -12.26 -3.77 7.04
CA LEU A 112 -11.88 -3.60 5.63
C LEU A 112 -10.63 -2.73 5.48
N VAL A 113 -10.47 -1.68 6.29
CA VAL A 113 -9.24 -0.87 6.32
C VAL A 113 -8.05 -1.74 6.75
N ALA A 114 -8.22 -2.61 7.75
CA ALA A 114 -7.17 -3.54 8.16
C ALA A 114 -6.79 -4.53 7.04
N LEU A 115 -7.76 -5.01 6.25
CA LEU A 115 -7.47 -5.84 5.08
C LEU A 115 -6.67 -5.09 4.00
N ALA A 116 -6.91 -3.79 3.82
CA ALA A 116 -6.12 -2.97 2.90
C ALA A 116 -4.64 -2.88 3.34
N ILE A 117 -4.37 -2.88 4.65
CA ILE A 117 -2.99 -2.90 5.18
C ILE A 117 -2.24 -4.17 4.70
N PHE A 118 -2.88 -5.34 4.72
CA PHE A 118 -2.28 -6.58 4.21
C PHE A 118 -1.98 -6.50 2.71
N TRP A 119 -2.87 -5.88 1.93
CA TRP A 119 -2.65 -5.68 0.50
C TRP A 119 -1.40 -4.84 0.24
N PHE A 120 -1.23 -3.73 0.95
CA PHE A 120 -0.03 -2.90 0.82
C PHE A 120 1.23 -3.61 1.31
N SER A 121 1.18 -4.27 2.47
CA SER A 121 2.29 -5.08 2.99
C SER A 121 2.74 -6.17 2.00
N ALA A 122 1.79 -6.93 1.43
CA ALA A 122 2.09 -7.94 0.41
C ALA A 122 2.71 -7.32 -0.85
N ARG A 123 2.20 -6.16 -1.29
CA ARG A 123 2.78 -5.42 -2.42
C ARG A 123 4.22 -5.01 -2.13
N TYR A 124 4.52 -4.49 -0.95
CA TYR A 124 5.87 -4.10 -0.55
C TYR A 124 6.82 -5.30 -0.43
N GLN A 125 6.33 -6.43 0.09
CA GLN A 125 7.13 -7.67 0.21
C GLN A 125 7.52 -8.25 -1.16
N CYS A 126 6.66 -8.15 -2.17
CA CYS A 126 6.95 -8.65 -3.52
C CYS A 126 7.68 -7.64 -4.40
N PHE A 127 7.84 -6.38 -3.95
CA PHE A 127 8.42 -5.33 -4.76
C PHE A 127 9.94 -5.29 -4.63
N TRP A 128 10.63 -5.39 -5.78
CA TRP A 128 12.07 -5.26 -5.86
C TRP A 128 12.48 -4.77 -7.25
N VAL A 129 13.67 -4.15 -7.33
CA VAL A 129 14.21 -3.60 -8.57
C VAL A 129 15.67 -4.03 -8.70
N LEU A 130 15.99 -4.71 -9.79
CA LEU A 130 17.34 -5.17 -10.11
C LEU A 130 17.83 -4.42 -11.36
N PRO A 131 18.73 -3.44 -11.22
CA PRO A 131 19.40 -2.86 -12.38
C PRO A 131 20.47 -3.83 -12.91
N GLU A 132 20.41 -4.13 -14.19
CA GLU A 132 21.41 -4.90 -14.92
C GLU A 132 22.16 -3.96 -15.89
N ARG A 133 23.10 -4.49 -16.68
CA ARG A 133 23.91 -3.64 -17.60
C ARG A 133 23.08 -3.05 -18.75
N SER A 134 22.09 -3.80 -19.24
CA SER A 134 21.28 -3.46 -20.42
C SER A 134 19.79 -3.32 -20.14
N SER A 135 19.36 -3.69 -18.94
CA SER A 135 17.96 -3.88 -18.55
C SER A 135 17.74 -3.50 -17.09
N ILE A 136 16.50 -3.23 -16.75
CA ILE A 136 16.03 -3.14 -15.37
C ILE A 136 14.91 -4.16 -15.16
N THR A 137 15.10 -5.05 -14.20
CA THR A 137 14.10 -6.06 -13.85
C THR A 137 13.34 -5.60 -12.62
N ILE A 138 12.01 -5.52 -12.73
CA ILE A 138 11.10 -5.08 -11.68
C ILE A 138 10.26 -6.27 -11.23
N GLY A 139 10.41 -6.66 -9.97
CA GLY A 139 9.50 -7.58 -9.30
C GLY A 139 8.32 -6.84 -8.71
N THR A 140 7.11 -7.35 -8.94
CA THR A 140 5.88 -6.87 -8.33
C THR A 140 5.03 -8.04 -7.85
N LEU A 141 3.92 -7.74 -7.18
CA LEU A 141 2.91 -8.73 -6.82
C LEU A 141 2.32 -9.46 -8.05
N ARG A 142 2.33 -8.81 -9.23
CA ARG A 142 1.82 -9.37 -10.49
C ARG A 142 2.82 -10.30 -11.18
N GLY A 143 4.10 -10.23 -10.82
CA GLY A 143 5.16 -10.99 -11.47
C GLY A 143 6.40 -10.15 -11.72
N LYS A 144 7.25 -10.63 -12.62
CA LYS A 144 8.50 -9.98 -13.02
C LYS A 144 8.29 -9.28 -14.36
N THR A 145 8.74 -8.04 -14.46
CA THR A 145 8.77 -7.27 -15.71
C THR A 145 10.22 -6.90 -15.99
N VAL A 146 10.73 -7.32 -17.15
CA VAL A 146 12.06 -6.92 -17.62
C VAL A 146 11.87 -5.76 -18.59
N LEU A 147 12.60 -4.68 -18.37
CA LEU A 147 12.54 -3.49 -19.21
C LEU A 147 13.94 -3.18 -19.74
N THR A 148 14.12 -3.26 -21.06
CA THR A 148 15.41 -2.96 -21.70
C THR A 148 15.64 -1.45 -21.73
N TYR A 149 16.86 -0.96 -21.47
CA TYR A 149 17.14 0.48 -21.49
C TYR A 149 16.86 1.12 -22.85
N SER A 150 17.00 0.38 -23.95
CA SER A 150 16.65 0.83 -25.30
C SER A 150 15.16 1.08 -25.52
N GLU A 151 14.29 0.55 -24.67
CA GLU A 151 12.84 0.77 -24.70
C GLU A 151 12.44 2.04 -23.93
N ILE A 152 13.33 2.59 -23.11
CA ILE A 152 13.08 3.77 -22.29
C ILE A 152 13.41 5.01 -23.13
N VAL A 153 12.39 5.82 -23.41
CA VAL A 153 12.53 7.08 -24.15
C VAL A 153 13.08 8.16 -23.23
N ARG A 154 12.53 8.24 -22.02
CA ARG A 154 12.81 9.31 -21.07
C ARG A 154 12.51 8.86 -19.65
N VAL A 155 13.26 9.41 -18.71
CA VAL A 155 12.99 9.30 -17.27
C VAL A 155 12.57 10.67 -16.75
N THR A 156 11.37 10.75 -16.19
CA THR A 156 10.86 11.95 -15.51
C THR A 156 10.70 11.69 -14.02
N THR A 157 10.82 12.75 -13.21
CA THR A 157 10.61 12.65 -11.76
C THR A 157 9.28 13.30 -11.43
N GLU A 158 8.26 12.49 -11.18
CA GLU A 158 6.94 12.99 -10.83
C GLU A 158 6.82 13.10 -9.30
N THR A 159 6.41 14.27 -8.84
CA THR A 159 6.07 14.50 -7.45
C THR A 159 4.58 14.23 -7.26
N ARG A 160 4.25 13.13 -6.60
CA ARG A 160 2.86 12.80 -6.28
C ARG A 160 2.50 13.39 -4.93
N ARG A 161 1.49 14.25 -4.90
CA ARG A 161 0.88 14.70 -3.65
C ARG A 161 -0.18 13.68 -3.22
N PRO A 162 -0.32 13.42 -1.91
CA PRO A 162 -1.47 12.68 -1.43
C PRO A 162 -2.77 13.40 -1.86
N PRO A 163 -3.85 12.65 -2.13
CA PRO A 163 -5.14 13.26 -2.47
C PRO A 163 -5.57 14.25 -1.38
N GLY A 164 -6.03 15.44 -1.76
CA GLY A 164 -6.39 16.50 -0.81
C GLY A 164 -7.50 16.11 0.18
N TRP A 165 -8.32 15.11 -0.15
CA TRP A 165 -9.37 14.58 0.73
C TRP A 165 -8.85 13.73 1.89
N LEU A 166 -7.60 13.24 1.83
CA LEU A 166 -7.00 12.47 2.93
C LEU A 166 -6.60 13.34 4.13
N SER A 167 -6.21 14.59 3.87
CA SER A 167 -5.83 15.54 4.92
C SER A 167 -6.93 15.79 5.96
N PRO A 168 -8.19 16.11 5.59
CA PRO A 168 -9.26 16.29 6.58
C PRO A 168 -9.59 15.01 7.34
N LEU A 169 -9.47 13.83 6.73
CA LEU A 169 -9.66 12.55 7.41
C LEU A 169 -8.59 12.28 8.47
N LEU A 170 -7.32 12.54 8.16
CA LEU A 170 -6.22 12.40 9.12
C LEU A 170 -6.40 13.35 10.31
N ILE A 171 -6.89 14.56 10.07
CA ILE A 171 -7.20 15.53 11.13
C ILE A 171 -8.39 15.06 11.97
N LEU A 172 -9.47 14.59 11.34
CA LEU A 172 -10.68 14.14 12.01
C LEU A 172 -10.43 12.93 12.92
N PHE A 173 -9.66 11.94 12.44
CA PHE A 173 -9.40 10.70 13.18
C PHE A 173 -8.15 10.75 14.08
N GLY A 174 -7.20 11.65 13.80
CA GLY A 174 -5.95 11.74 14.55
C GLY A 174 -5.84 12.91 15.52
N GLY A 175 -6.82 13.83 15.54
CA GLY A 175 -6.78 15.03 16.39
C GLY A 175 -5.51 15.85 16.18
N TRP A 176 -4.89 16.36 17.26
CA TRP A 176 -3.67 17.17 17.18
C TRP A 176 -2.46 16.42 16.58
N ARG A 177 -2.37 15.10 16.82
CA ARG A 177 -1.33 14.24 16.21
C ARG A 177 -1.61 14.02 14.71
N GLY A 178 -2.88 13.87 14.35
CA GLY A 178 -3.34 13.78 12.96
C GLY A 178 -3.06 15.05 12.16
N LEU A 179 -3.18 16.23 12.78
CA LEU A 179 -2.77 17.50 12.21
C LEU A 179 -1.26 17.51 11.90
N GLY A 180 -0.41 17.07 12.85
CA GLY A 180 1.03 16.96 12.63
C GLY A 180 1.40 15.99 11.50
N ILE A 181 0.74 14.82 11.45
CA ILE A 181 0.93 13.83 10.39
C ILE A 181 0.43 14.35 9.04
N ALA A 182 -0.71 15.05 8.99
CA ALA A 182 -1.25 15.66 7.78
C ALA A 182 -0.34 16.78 7.26
N LEU A 183 0.25 17.59 8.16
CA LEU A 183 1.24 18.62 7.82
C LEU A 183 2.55 18.00 7.29
N LEU A 184 3.04 16.93 7.93
CA LEU A 184 4.24 16.21 7.49
C LEU A 184 4.03 15.50 6.14
N HIS A 185 2.86 14.92 5.90
CA HIS A 185 2.53 14.29 4.62
C HIS A 185 2.15 15.29 3.52
N GLY A 186 1.60 16.45 3.86
CA GLY A 186 1.35 17.53 2.91
C GLY A 186 2.63 18.23 2.44
N THR A 187 3.71 18.15 3.23
CA THR A 187 5.00 18.80 2.94
C THR A 187 6.06 17.88 2.37
N ARG A 188 5.93 16.55 2.50
CA ARG A 188 6.84 15.58 1.85
C ARG A 188 6.31 15.20 0.47
N PRO A 189 6.84 15.80 -0.61
CA PRO A 189 6.55 15.32 -1.96
C PRO A 189 6.95 13.85 -2.06
N ASN A 190 6.01 12.97 -2.43
CA ASN A 190 6.39 11.61 -2.78
C ASN A 190 7.01 11.63 -4.18
N HIS A 191 8.31 11.40 -4.28
CA HIS A 191 8.98 11.32 -5.56
C HIS A 191 8.76 9.93 -6.18
N SER A 192 8.47 9.92 -7.47
CA SER A 192 8.44 8.71 -8.27
C SER A 192 9.22 8.93 -9.56
N LEU A 193 9.99 7.94 -9.98
CA LEU A 193 10.52 7.90 -11.34
C LEU A 193 9.43 7.37 -12.25
N VAL A 194 9.14 8.11 -13.31
CA VAL A 194 8.28 7.65 -14.39
C VAL A 194 9.19 7.34 -15.56
N LEU A 195 9.25 6.06 -15.92
CA LEU A 195 9.97 5.57 -17.09
C LEU A 195 8.99 5.57 -18.26
N GLU A 196 9.17 6.52 -19.19
CA GLU A 196 8.37 6.59 -20.40
C GLU A 196 8.90 5.54 -21.40
N ARG A 197 8.06 4.57 -21.76
CA ARG A 197 8.39 3.53 -22.73
C ARG A 197 8.05 3.98 -24.15
N LYS A 198 8.77 3.45 -25.14
CA LYS A 198 8.45 3.62 -26.57
C LYS A 198 7.03 3.15 -26.91
N ASP A 199 6.56 2.12 -26.21
CA ASP A 199 5.22 1.54 -26.38
C ASP A 199 4.09 2.39 -25.77
N GLY A 200 4.43 3.54 -25.16
CA GLY A 200 3.47 4.50 -24.63
C GLY A 200 2.99 4.25 -23.20
N GLU A 201 3.09 3.03 -22.65
CA GLU A 201 2.71 2.78 -21.26
C GLU A 201 3.86 3.14 -20.27
N PRO A 202 3.67 4.14 -19.38
CA PRO A 202 4.72 4.55 -18.45
C PRO A 202 4.82 3.60 -17.26
N VAL A 203 6.06 3.22 -16.89
CA VAL A 203 6.34 2.43 -15.69
C VAL A 203 6.73 3.35 -14.55
N ARG A 204 5.93 3.37 -13.48
CA ARG A 204 6.16 4.21 -12.31
C ARG A 204 6.89 3.43 -11.20
N LEU A 205 8.04 3.95 -10.79
CA LEU A 205 8.83 3.45 -9.67
C LEU A 205 8.76 4.47 -8.52
N PRO A 206 8.15 4.14 -7.37
CA PRO A 206 8.17 5.04 -6.22
C PRO A 206 9.62 5.18 -5.70
N LEU A 207 10.15 6.41 -5.59
CA LEU A 207 11.53 6.66 -5.13
C LEU A 207 11.63 6.69 -3.60
N ASP A 208 10.63 7.24 -2.91
CA ASP A 208 10.64 7.38 -1.44
C ASP A 208 10.56 6.04 -0.70
N ALA A 209 10.23 5.01 -1.48
CA ALA A 209 10.23 3.62 -1.10
C ALA A 209 11.63 3.04 -0.84
N PHE A 210 12.67 3.61 -1.44
CA PHE A 210 14.01 3.03 -1.43
C PHE A 210 14.99 3.90 -0.64
N PRO A 211 15.67 3.37 0.40
CA PRO A 211 16.83 4.03 0.99
C PRO A 211 17.92 4.36 -0.04
N ASP A 212 17.98 3.56 -1.10
CA ASP A 212 19.01 3.57 -2.15
C ASP A 212 18.50 4.07 -3.52
N ALA A 213 17.37 4.78 -3.58
CA ALA A 213 16.78 5.31 -4.81
C ALA A 213 17.77 6.06 -5.73
N ALA A 214 18.74 6.76 -5.13
CA ALA A 214 19.79 7.47 -5.85
C ALA A 214 20.70 6.53 -6.69
N LYS A 215 20.87 5.27 -6.30
CA LYS A 215 21.67 4.29 -7.05
C LYS A 215 20.96 3.84 -8.32
N VAL A 216 19.63 3.74 -8.30
CA VAL A 216 18.82 3.41 -9.48
C VAL A 216 18.92 4.53 -10.53
N VAL A 217 18.81 5.79 -10.10
CA VAL A 217 19.00 6.94 -10.98
C VAL A 217 20.40 6.94 -11.61
N LYS A 218 21.45 6.73 -10.79
CA LYS A 218 22.83 6.62 -11.29
C LYS A 218 23.04 5.47 -12.28
N ALA A 219 22.36 4.34 -12.10
CA ALA A 219 22.43 3.22 -13.05
C ALA A 219 21.81 3.59 -14.41
N LEU A 220 20.67 4.29 -14.40
CA LEU A 220 20.01 4.81 -15.60
C LEU A 220 20.86 5.86 -16.33
N GLU A 221 21.47 6.79 -15.58
CA GLU A 221 22.38 7.80 -16.12
C GLU A 221 23.62 7.14 -16.79
N ARG A 222 24.20 6.10 -16.15
CA ARG A 222 25.34 5.35 -16.71
C ARG A 222 24.98 4.58 -17.99
N ALA A 223 23.73 4.14 -18.11
CA ALA A 223 23.22 3.47 -19.31
C ALA A 223 22.91 4.45 -20.45
N GLY A 224 23.13 5.76 -20.26
CA GLY A 224 22.87 6.79 -21.27
C GLY A 224 21.40 7.14 -21.45
N VAL A 225 20.53 6.77 -20.49
CA VAL A 225 19.10 7.09 -20.59
C VAL A 225 18.88 8.57 -20.26
N PRO A 226 18.19 9.34 -21.15
CA PRO A 226 17.91 10.75 -20.90
C PRO A 226 17.09 10.94 -19.62
N THR A 227 17.70 11.55 -18.61
CA THR A 227 17.06 11.82 -17.32
C THR A 227 16.70 13.30 -17.24
N ILE A 228 15.41 13.61 -17.26
CA ILE A 228 14.93 14.97 -17.10
C ILE A 228 14.48 15.14 -15.66
N ARG A 229 15.32 15.81 -14.87
CA ARG A 229 14.91 16.36 -13.57
C ARG A 229 13.98 17.51 -13.85
N GLU A 230 12.69 17.29 -13.65
CA GLU A 230 11.74 18.40 -13.69
C GLU A 230 12.11 19.37 -12.56
N PRO A 231 12.27 20.67 -12.82
CA PRO A 231 12.44 21.63 -11.74
C PRO A 231 11.18 21.56 -10.86
N ALA A 232 11.37 21.55 -9.55
CA ALA A 232 10.39 21.23 -8.50
C ALA A 232 9.13 22.16 -8.42
N ASN A 233 8.67 22.78 -9.51
CA ASN A 233 7.72 23.88 -9.49
C ASN A 233 6.65 23.89 -10.62
N SER A 234 6.46 22.82 -11.39
CA SER A 234 5.45 22.79 -12.48
C SER A 234 3.98 22.68 -11.99
N GLY A 235 3.75 22.39 -10.70
CA GLY A 235 2.41 22.26 -10.12
C GLY A 235 1.61 23.56 -9.91
N ARG A 236 2.14 24.75 -10.24
CA ARG A 236 1.42 26.03 -10.06
C ARG A 236 0.61 26.50 -11.27
N ARG A 237 0.74 25.86 -12.44
CA ARG A 237 0.22 26.47 -13.69
C ARG A 237 -1.23 26.13 -14.06
N ASN A 238 -1.86 25.14 -13.42
CA ASN A 238 -3.22 24.71 -13.82
C ASN A 238 -4.38 25.30 -13.00
N GLU A 239 -4.13 26.05 -11.92
CA GLU A 239 -5.21 26.76 -11.18
C GLU A 239 -5.43 28.21 -11.62
N GLN A 240 -4.58 28.77 -12.50
CA GLN A 240 -4.73 30.15 -12.99
C GLN A 240 -5.47 30.29 -14.34
N ARG A 241 -5.95 29.20 -14.95
CA ARG A 241 -6.91 29.29 -16.07
C ARG A 241 -8.35 29.16 -15.57
N LYS A 242 -8.75 30.06 -14.66
CA LYS A 242 -10.17 30.43 -14.56
C LYS A 242 -10.37 31.53 -15.61
N PRO A 243 -11.21 31.32 -16.63
CA PRO A 243 -11.47 32.38 -17.60
C PRO A 243 -12.13 33.55 -16.87
N GLU A 244 -11.46 34.70 -16.87
CA GLU A 244 -12.13 35.98 -16.69
C GLU A 244 -13.23 36.04 -17.76
N ARG A 245 -14.48 35.87 -17.33
CA ARG A 245 -15.62 36.23 -18.15
C ARG A 245 -15.54 37.73 -18.36
N SER A 246 -15.05 38.10 -19.54
CA SER A 246 -15.43 39.32 -20.25
C SER A 246 -16.95 39.45 -20.17
N GLY A 247 -17.37 40.49 -19.47
CA GLY A 247 -18.72 41.00 -19.39
C GLY A 247 -18.65 42.50 -19.53
N ASP A 248 -18.07 42.93 -20.65
CA ASP A 248 -18.41 44.19 -21.30
C ASP A 248 -19.32 43.83 -22.48
N ASP A 249 -20.21 44.76 -22.82
CA ASP A 249 -21.24 44.73 -23.87
C ASP A 249 -22.64 44.30 -23.39
N ALA A 250 -23.40 45.28 -22.88
CA ALA A 250 -24.61 45.75 -23.55
C ALA A 250 -25.26 46.91 -22.77
N GLU A 251 -24.73 48.10 -23.04
CA GLU A 251 -25.48 49.34 -23.04
C GLU A 251 -26.53 49.29 -24.19
N LEU A 252 -27.66 50.00 -24.00
CA LEU A 252 -28.66 50.39 -25.01
C LEU A 252 -29.80 49.38 -25.37
N ALA A 253 -30.93 49.49 -24.66
CA ALA A 253 -32.23 49.92 -25.19
C ALA A 253 -33.32 49.90 -24.10
#